data_AF-A0A6G3X4R6-F1
#
_entry.id   AF-A0A6G3X4R6-F1
#
_cell.length_a   1.000
_cell.length_b   1.000
_cell.length_c   1.000
_cell.angle_alpha   90.00
_cell.angle_beta   90.00
_cell.angle_gamma   90.00
#
_symmetry.space_group_name_H-M   'P 1'
#
loop_
_entity.id
_entity.type
_entity.pdbx_description
1 polymer ?
#
loop_
_entity_poly.entity_id
_entity_poly.type
_entity_poly.pdbx_seq_one_letter_code
_entity_poly.pdbx_strand_id
1 'polypeptide(L)'
;GRWEFSFAGTPIFVVCNTPAHKRRASRSNPEFMITFQPRWVFEELDSTSARGIAARRVIRKRLRAFDSEEPSPELGSYGDPENREWRQYFLPDDNAEKPGRCPFRHGAHGATSAAQGEGTGD
;
A
#
# COMPACT_ATOMS: atom_id res chain seq x y z
N GLY A 1 -12.69 -1.41 6.47
CA GLY A 1 -12.93 -0.60 5.25
C GLY A 1 -11.87 -0.94 4.22
N ARG A 2 -12.24 -1.03 2.95
CA ARG A 2 -11.31 -1.11 1.82
C ARG A 2 -11.04 0.34 1.39
N TRP A 3 -9.84 0.84 1.65
CA TRP A 3 -9.45 2.19 1.24
C TRP A 3 -8.27 2.10 0.28
N GLU A 4 -8.32 2.89 -0.77
CA GLU A 4 -7.23 3.21 -1.68
C GLU A 4 -7.36 4.66 -2.11
N PHE A 5 -6.26 5.27 -2.55
CA PHE A 5 -6.30 6.63 -3.06
C PHE A 5 -6.98 6.66 -4.44
N SER A 6 -7.82 7.65 -4.68
CA SER A 6 -8.51 7.86 -5.96
C SER A 6 -8.61 9.36 -6.25
N PHE A 7 -8.51 9.73 -7.53
CA PHE A 7 -8.71 11.10 -8.01
C PHE A 7 -9.74 11.11 -9.13
N ALA A 8 -10.77 11.96 -9.00
CA ALA A 8 -11.89 12.04 -9.94
C ALA A 8 -12.53 10.66 -10.26
N GLY A 9 -12.70 9.82 -9.24
CA GLY A 9 -13.26 8.46 -9.38
C GLY A 9 -12.31 7.43 -9.99
N THR A 10 -11.08 7.82 -10.36
CA THR A 10 -10.07 6.91 -10.88
C THR A 10 -9.16 6.44 -9.74
N PRO A 11 -9.05 5.11 -9.49
CA PRO A 11 -8.06 4.58 -8.58
C PRO A 11 -6.64 4.91 -9.05
N ILE A 12 -5.80 5.33 -8.11
CA ILE A 12 -4.43 5.73 -8.39
C ILE A 12 -3.48 4.86 -7.57
N PHE A 13 -2.52 4.26 -8.26
CA PHE A 13 -1.39 3.61 -7.61
C PHE A 13 -0.33 4.66 -7.30
N VAL A 14 0.12 4.68 -6.05
CA VAL A 14 1.10 5.66 -5.57
C VAL A 14 2.40 4.93 -5.29
N VAL A 15 3.53 5.55 -5.65
CA VAL A 15 4.86 5.06 -5.28
C VAL A 15 5.64 6.22 -4.69
N CYS A 16 6.24 6.00 -3.52
CA CYS A 16 7.18 6.91 -2.89
C CYS A 16 8.61 6.45 -3.12
N ASN A 17 9.48 7.39 -3.48
CA ASN A 17 10.92 7.19 -3.62
C ASN A 17 11.66 8.21 -2.75
N THR A 18 12.70 7.77 -2.04
CA THR A 18 13.43 8.65 -1.12
C THR A 18 14.93 8.34 -1.09
N PRO A 19 15.75 9.28 -0.60
CA PRO A 19 17.19 9.04 -0.39
C PRO A 19 17.47 7.99 0.70
N ALA A 20 16.49 7.72 1.56
CA ALA A 20 16.62 6.75 2.66
C ALA A 20 16.58 5.30 2.16
N HIS A 21 16.06 5.03 0.97
CA HIS A 21 16.13 3.71 0.37
C HIS A 21 17.54 3.45 -0.16
N LYS A 22 18.32 2.66 0.57
CA LYS A 22 19.70 2.28 0.21
C LYS A 22 19.77 0.87 -0.35
N ARG A 23 18.90 -0.03 0.12
CA ARG A 23 18.89 -1.44 -0.31
C ARG A 23 17.85 -1.69 -1.41
N ARG A 24 16.84 -0.83 -1.54
CA ARG A 24 15.88 -0.85 -2.65
C ARG A 24 16.18 0.24 -3.67
N ALA A 25 17.02 -0.07 -4.66
CA ALA A 25 17.27 0.82 -5.78
C ALA A 25 15.97 1.19 -6.52
N SER A 26 14.99 0.26 -6.58
CA SER A 26 13.66 0.47 -7.14
C SER A 26 12.78 1.50 -6.40
N ARG A 27 13.22 1.92 -5.21
CA ARG A 27 12.58 2.94 -4.36
C ARG A 27 13.52 4.10 -4.02
N SER A 28 14.74 4.09 -4.54
CA SER A 28 15.72 5.15 -4.29
C SER A 28 15.53 6.33 -5.23
N ASN A 29 15.71 7.54 -4.73
CA ASN A 29 15.82 8.76 -5.51
C ASN A 29 16.65 9.78 -4.71
N PRO A 30 17.48 10.64 -5.31
CA PRO A 30 18.26 11.64 -4.58
C PRO A 30 17.41 12.67 -3.82
N GLU A 31 16.14 12.81 -4.19
CA GLU A 31 15.16 13.67 -3.54
C GLU A 31 13.88 12.88 -3.22
N PHE A 32 13.08 13.40 -2.29
CA PHE A 32 11.75 12.85 -2.02
C PHE A 32 10.85 13.02 -3.26
N MET A 33 10.31 11.91 -3.77
CA MET A 33 9.45 11.90 -4.95
C MET A 33 8.24 10.99 -4.73
N ILE A 34 7.09 11.44 -5.23
CA ILE A 34 5.86 10.64 -5.27
C ILE A 34 5.36 10.58 -6.71
N THR A 35 5.14 9.36 -7.20
CA THR A 35 4.54 9.11 -8.51
C THR A 35 3.09 8.67 -8.33
N PHE A 36 2.18 9.38 -9.00
CA PHE A 36 0.77 9.04 -9.11
C PHE A 36 0.50 8.47 -10.50
N GLN A 37 0.08 7.21 -10.58
CA GLN A 37 -0.24 6.58 -11.86
C GLN A 37 -1.66 5.99 -11.82
N PRO A 38 -2.49 6.25 -12.84
CA PRO A 38 -3.80 5.62 -12.94
C PRO A 38 -3.68 4.11 -12.91
N ARG A 39 -4.58 3.45 -12.17
CA ARG A 39 -4.49 2.02 -11.91
C ARG A 39 -4.62 1.15 -13.17
N TRP A 40 -5.32 1.64 -14.20
CA TRP A 40 -5.53 0.93 -15.46
C TRP A 40 -4.24 0.62 -16.23
N VAL A 41 -3.12 1.31 -15.94
CA VAL A 41 -1.80 0.99 -16.53
C VAL A 41 -1.32 -0.44 -16.18
N PHE A 42 -1.93 -1.07 -15.18
CA PHE A 42 -1.61 -2.42 -14.71
C PHE A 42 -2.63 -3.49 -15.12
N GLU A 43 -3.65 -3.18 -15.94
CA GLU A 43 -4.69 -4.15 -16.31
C GLU A 43 -4.13 -5.40 -17.00
N GLU A 44 -3.08 -5.25 -17.82
CA GLU A 44 -2.42 -6.41 -18.45
C GLU A 44 -1.59 -7.25 -17.47
N LEU A 45 -1.38 -6.76 -16.26
CA LEU A 45 -0.77 -7.48 -15.17
C LEU A 45 -1.83 -8.18 -14.33
N ASP A 46 -2.97 -8.62 -14.86
CA ASP A 46 -3.96 -9.38 -14.08
C ASP A 46 -3.42 -10.74 -13.62
N SER A 47 -3.81 -11.21 -12.42
CA SER A 47 -3.30 -12.45 -11.82
C SER A 47 -3.85 -13.72 -12.44
N THR A 48 -4.97 -13.65 -13.13
CA THR A 48 -5.61 -14.82 -13.73
C THR A 48 -5.17 -15.05 -15.17
N SER A 49 -4.65 -14.01 -15.82
CA SER A 49 -4.16 -14.11 -17.20
C SER A 49 -2.74 -14.69 -17.28
N ALA A 50 -2.50 -15.56 -18.26
CA ALA A 50 -1.17 -16.13 -18.51
C ALA A 50 -0.11 -15.04 -18.82
N ARG A 51 -0.49 -13.99 -19.55
CA ARG A 51 0.36 -12.83 -19.85
C ARG A 51 0.72 -12.08 -18.56
N GLY A 52 -0.24 -11.79 -17.70
CA GLY A 52 0.00 -11.07 -16.45
C GLY A 52 0.81 -11.87 -15.44
N ILE A 53 0.64 -13.20 -15.38
CA ILE A 53 1.50 -14.10 -14.58
C ILE A 53 2.94 -14.06 -15.10
N ALA A 54 3.14 -14.19 -16.41
CA ALA A 54 4.46 -14.15 -17.01
C ALA A 54 5.16 -12.80 -16.80
N ALA A 55 4.44 -11.69 -17.01
CA ALA A 55 4.94 -10.34 -16.81
C ALA A 55 5.38 -10.12 -15.35
N ARG A 56 4.58 -10.54 -14.36
CA ARG A 56 4.96 -10.47 -12.94
C ARG A 56 6.21 -11.28 -12.63
N ARG A 57 6.33 -12.49 -13.18
CA ARG A 57 7.55 -13.30 -13.00
C ARG A 57 8.79 -12.56 -13.50
N VAL A 58 8.69 -11.87 -14.64
CA VAL A 58 9.78 -11.03 -15.17
C VAL A 58 10.05 -9.83 -14.24
N ILE A 59 9.02 -9.12 -13.79
CA ILE A 59 9.15 -7.99 -12.87
C ILE A 59 9.86 -8.44 -11.59
N ARG A 60 9.46 -9.56 -10.98
CA ARG A 60 10.10 -10.11 -9.77
C ARG A 60 11.54 -10.49 -9.98
N LYS A 61 11.86 -11.11 -11.12
CA LYS A 61 13.24 -11.43 -11.49
C LYS A 61 14.09 -10.17 -11.61
N ARG A 62 13.55 -9.11 -12.24
CA ARG A 62 14.24 -7.82 -12.37
C ARG A 62 14.45 -7.13 -11.03
N LEU A 63 13.43 -7.11 -10.16
CA LEU A 63 13.55 -6.56 -8.82
C LEU A 63 14.65 -7.24 -8.01
N ARG A 64 14.70 -8.59 -8.00
CA ARG A 64 15.76 -9.36 -7.33
C ARG A 64 17.17 -9.05 -7.85
N ALA A 65 17.29 -8.68 -9.11
CA ALA A 65 18.58 -8.34 -9.71
C ALA A 65 18.96 -6.87 -9.51
N PHE A 66 17.97 -6.00 -9.27
CA PHE A 66 18.17 -4.56 -9.18
C PHE A 66 18.28 -4.08 -7.73
N ASP A 67 17.47 -4.66 -6.83
CA ASP A 67 17.51 -4.38 -5.40
C ASP A 67 18.49 -5.32 -4.71
N SER A 68 19.12 -4.84 -3.63
CA SER A 68 19.91 -5.68 -2.72
C SER A 68 19.04 -6.36 -1.64
N GLU A 69 17.76 -6.04 -1.61
CA GLU A 69 16.77 -6.63 -0.70
C GLU A 69 15.79 -7.52 -1.47
N GLU A 70 15.28 -8.56 -0.82
CA GLU A 70 14.23 -9.40 -1.38
C GLU A 70 12.96 -8.58 -1.68
N PRO A 71 12.21 -8.92 -2.75
CA PRO A 71 10.97 -8.22 -3.07
C PRO A 71 10.03 -8.19 -1.87
N SER A 72 9.48 -7.01 -1.55
CA SER A 72 8.59 -6.86 -0.40
C SER A 72 7.40 -7.83 -0.45
N PRO A 73 7.00 -8.43 0.70
CA PRO A 73 5.82 -9.27 0.78
C PRO A 73 4.53 -8.51 0.49
N GLU A 74 4.54 -7.18 0.65
CA GLU A 74 3.36 -6.34 0.40
C GLU A 74 3.12 -6.06 -1.09
N LEU A 75 4.14 -6.28 -1.93
CA LEU A 75 3.93 -6.33 -3.36
C LEU A 75 3.04 -7.54 -3.63
N GLY A 76 1.74 -7.36 -3.70
CA GLY A 76 0.78 -8.42 -4.00
C GLY A 76 0.48 -8.52 -5.49
N SER A 77 -0.50 -9.35 -5.83
CA SER A 77 -1.03 -9.43 -7.18
C SER A 77 -2.03 -8.31 -7.44
N TYR A 78 -1.93 -7.66 -8.61
CA TYR A 78 -3.02 -6.85 -9.13
C TYR A 78 -4.29 -7.69 -9.26
N GLY A 79 -5.43 -7.15 -8.81
CA GLY A 79 -6.74 -7.83 -8.84
C GLY A 79 -7.02 -8.74 -7.65
N ASP A 80 -6.04 -9.02 -6.79
CA ASP A 80 -6.24 -9.82 -5.58
C ASP A 80 -7.10 -9.06 -4.56
N PRO A 81 -8.27 -9.59 -4.17
CA PRO A 81 -9.18 -8.95 -3.21
C PRO A 81 -8.57 -8.76 -1.82
N GLU A 82 -7.49 -9.47 -1.47
CA GLU A 82 -6.80 -9.37 -0.18
C GLU A 82 -5.57 -8.46 -0.23
N ASN A 83 -5.10 -8.13 -1.44
CA ASN A 83 -4.03 -7.16 -1.61
C ASN A 83 -4.51 -5.75 -1.24
N ARG A 84 -3.67 -5.00 -0.53
CA ARG A 84 -3.98 -3.66 -0.03
C ARG A 84 -2.94 -2.69 -0.60
N GLU A 85 -3.28 -2.01 -1.69
CA GLU A 85 -2.32 -1.17 -2.42
C GLU A 85 -1.68 -0.08 -1.57
N TRP A 86 -2.41 0.47 -0.59
CA TRP A 86 -1.87 1.49 0.31
C TRP A 86 -0.64 1.02 1.09
N ARG A 87 -0.47 -0.29 1.31
CA ARG A 87 0.73 -0.86 1.94
C ARG A 87 1.95 -0.85 1.02
N GLN A 88 1.73 -0.69 -0.28
CA GLN A 88 2.77 -0.62 -1.30
C GLN A 88 3.20 0.82 -1.61
N TYR A 89 2.43 1.82 -1.18
CA TYR A 89 2.72 3.23 -1.46
C TYR A 89 4.07 3.67 -0.91
N PHE A 90 4.42 3.16 0.27
CA PHE A 90 5.74 3.30 0.86
C PHE A 90 6.22 1.94 1.34
N LEU A 91 7.27 1.41 0.72
CA LEU A 91 7.90 0.17 1.14
C LEU A 91 9.11 0.51 2.00
N PRO A 92 9.23 -0.02 3.23
CA PRO A 92 10.46 0.16 4.02
C PRO A 92 11.69 -0.35 3.28
N ASP A 93 12.88 0.14 3.63
CA ASP A 93 14.10 -0.28 2.94
C ASP A 93 14.40 -1.78 3.18
N ASP A 94 13.91 -2.36 4.29
CA ASP A 94 13.88 -3.82 4.56
C ASP A 94 12.50 -4.44 4.62
N ASN A 95 12.50 -5.76 4.86
CA ASN A 95 11.33 -6.58 5.10
C ASN A 95 11.10 -6.87 6.59
N ALA A 96 11.96 -6.34 7.48
CA ALA A 96 11.82 -6.55 8.92
C ALA A 96 10.71 -5.64 9.48
N GLU A 97 10.60 -4.43 8.95
CA GLU A 97 9.50 -3.53 9.26
C GLU A 97 8.20 -4.00 8.59
N LYS A 98 7.17 -4.23 9.40
CA LYS A 98 5.82 -4.51 8.91
C LYS A 98 5.11 -3.18 8.64
N PRO A 99 4.31 -3.08 7.56
CA PRO A 99 3.52 -1.89 7.32
C PRO A 99 2.64 -1.56 8.53
N GLY A 100 2.47 -0.27 8.76
CA GLY A 100 1.61 0.24 9.82
C GLY A 100 0.15 -0.17 9.67
N ARG A 101 -0.68 0.30 10.60
CA ARG A 101 -2.13 0.13 10.51
C ARG A 101 -2.68 1.07 9.42
N CYS A 102 -3.86 0.74 8.87
CA CYS A 102 -4.55 1.62 7.92
C CYS A 102 -4.64 3.04 8.53
N PRO A 103 -4.17 4.09 7.83
CA PRO A 103 -4.13 5.45 8.38
C PRO A 103 -5.54 6.01 8.63
N PHE A 104 -6.53 5.49 7.90
CA PHE A 104 -7.93 5.81 8.10
C PHE A 104 -8.61 4.67 8.85
N ARG A 105 -8.72 4.81 10.17
CA ARG A 105 -9.71 4.07 10.95
C ARG A 105 -10.96 4.93 11.01
N HIS A 106 -12.02 4.53 10.30
CA HIS A 106 -13.36 4.98 10.68
C HIS A 106 -13.62 4.40 12.07
N GLY A 107 -13.52 5.23 13.11
CA GLY A 107 -13.89 4.83 14.45
C GLY A 107 -15.38 4.50 14.44
N ALA A 108 -15.73 3.30 14.91
CA ALA A 108 -16.89 3.23 15.78
C ALA A 108 -16.54 4.16 16.96
N HIS A 109 -17.03 5.40 16.92
CA HIS A 109 -17.13 6.18 18.14
C HIS A 109 -17.94 5.31 19.10
N GLY A 110 -17.28 4.81 20.14
CA GLY A 110 -17.96 4.17 21.24
C GLY A 110 -19.03 5.13 21.71
N ALA A 111 -20.27 4.67 21.76
CA ALA A 111 -21.30 5.33 22.54
C ALA A 111 -20.76 5.40 23.97
N THR A 112 -20.24 6.56 24.37
CA THR A 112 -20.06 6.87 25.78
C THR A 112 -21.46 6.83 26.36
N SER A 113 -21.78 5.76 27.10
CA SER A 113 -22.94 5.76 27.98
C SER A 113 -22.77 6.93 28.93
N ALA A 114 -23.59 7.96 28.75
CA ALA A 114 -23.68 9.06 29.70
C ALA A 114 -24.13 8.47 31.04
N ALA A 115 -23.25 8.56 32.03
CA ALA A 115 -23.56 8.22 33.40
C ALA A 115 -24.82 8.98 33.85
N GLN A 116 -25.83 8.24 34.29
CA GLN A 116 -26.98 8.79 35.01
C GLN A 116 -26.48 9.34 36.34
N GLY A 117 -26.40 10.67 36.43
CA GLY A 117 -26.37 11.38 37.70
C GLY A 117 -27.78 11.85 38.02
N GLU A 118 -28.55 11.04 38.73
CA GLU A 118 -29.75 11.52 39.42
C GLU A 118 -29.32 12.03 40.81
N GLY A 119 -29.21 13.34 40.93
CA GLY A 119 -29.27 14.02 42.21
C GLY A 119 -30.73 14.29 42.55
N THR A 120 -31.26 13.63 43.56
CA THR A 120 -32.46 14.08 44.27
C THR A 120 -32.02 14.88 45.49
N GLY A 121 -32.31 16.18 45.47
CA GLY A 121 -32.34 16.99 46.68
C GLY A 121 -33.67 16.78 47.40
N ASP A 122 -33.60 16.54 48.71
CA ASP A 122 -34.15 17.42 49.73
C ASP A 122 -33.34 17.22 51.03
#